data_AF-A0A838PEN1-F1
#
_entry.id   AF-A0A838PEN1-F1
#
_cell.length_a   1.000
_cell.length_b   1.000
_cell.length_c   1.000
_cell.angle_alpha   90.00
_cell.angle_beta   90.00
_cell.angle_gamma   90.00
#
_symmetry.space_group_name_H-M   'P 1'
#
loop_
_entity.id
_entity.type
_entity.pdbx_description
1 polymer ?
#
loop_
_entity_poly.entity_id
_entity_poly.type
_entity_poly.pdbx_seq_one_letter_code
_entity_poly.pdbx_strand_id
1 'polypeptide(L)'
;MDAINMLARLKYRLSRIVRRENGSSIVELAIVFPILLILFVGSAELGRLFYTYTTLAKATKVGARYLSTSRNAVNGTATQIANAKTAAKSLVVCGFPNCTNQPPIVPGLTTANVNVCDNFAVACVPAIPAGPIKYFKVEIKNYTYSAGVFNLSAMTGLANSTFYFPLIPATKMRYMP
;
A
#
# COMPACT_ATOMS: atom_id res chain seq x y z
N MET A 1 -21.73 71.86 -12.86
CA MET A 1 -21.04 71.10 -13.93
C MET A 1 -20.11 69.99 -13.40
N ASP A 2 -19.55 70.11 -12.19
CA ASP A 2 -18.48 69.20 -11.72
C ASP A 2 -18.90 67.76 -11.38
N ALA A 3 -20.10 67.55 -10.83
CA ALA A 3 -20.57 66.22 -10.43
C ALA A 3 -20.75 65.26 -11.63
N ILE A 4 -21.16 65.80 -12.79
CA ILE A 4 -21.41 65.02 -14.01
C ILE A 4 -20.08 64.53 -14.62
N ASN A 5 -19.05 65.38 -14.63
CA ASN A 5 -17.71 65.02 -15.09
C ASN A 5 -17.02 64.02 -14.14
N MET A 6 -17.32 64.07 -12.84
CA MET A 6 -16.79 63.12 -11.86
C MET A 6 -17.39 61.72 -12.05
N LEU A 7 -18.71 61.62 -12.26
CA LEU A 7 -19.40 60.35 -12.52
C LEU A 7 -18.98 59.72 -13.85
N ALA A 8 -18.76 60.53 -14.89
CA ALA A 8 -18.24 60.06 -16.17
C ALA A 8 -16.83 59.48 -16.04
N ARG A 9 -15.94 60.13 -15.28
CA ARG A 9 -14.58 59.63 -14.99
C ARG A 9 -14.61 58.34 -14.17
N LEU A 10 -15.53 58.22 -13.22
CA LEU A 10 -15.70 57.01 -12.39
C LEU A 10 -16.17 55.82 -13.25
N LYS A 11 -17.18 56.02 -14.10
CA LYS A 11 -17.65 55.01 -15.07
C LYS A 11 -16.56 54.58 -16.05
N TYR A 12 -15.76 55.52 -16.55
CA TYR A 12 -14.67 55.21 -17.49
C TYR A 12 -13.55 54.40 -16.83
N ARG A 13 -13.20 54.70 -15.56
CA ARG A 13 -12.23 53.92 -14.80
C ARG A 13 -12.71 52.49 -14.49
N LEU A 14 -13.99 52.34 -14.12
CA LEU A 14 -14.60 51.04 -13.88
C LEU A 14 -14.65 50.19 -15.16
N SER A 15 -15.01 50.78 -16.30
CA SER A 15 -15.00 50.09 -17.60
C SER A 15 -13.61 49.62 -18.01
N ARG A 16 -12.55 50.40 -17.71
CA ARG A 16 -11.15 50.02 -18.00
C ARG A 16 -10.65 48.84 -17.15
N ILE A 17 -11.18 48.64 -15.95
CA ILE A 17 -10.85 47.48 -15.10
C ILE A 17 -11.49 46.21 -15.68
N VAL A 18 -12.74 46.30 -16.16
CA VAL A 18 -13.45 45.18 -16.80
C VAL A 18 -12.85 44.82 -18.17
N ARG A 19 -12.23 45.78 -18.88
CA ARG A 19 -11.60 45.58 -20.20
C ARG A 19 -10.12 45.15 -20.16
N ARG A 20 -9.55 44.86 -19.00
CA ARG A 20 -8.17 44.35 -18.91
C ARG A 20 -8.14 42.87 -19.28
N GLU A 21 -7.51 42.53 -20.41
CA GLU A 21 -7.25 41.16 -20.90
C GLU A 21 -6.27 40.34 -20.02
N ASN A 22 -6.02 40.79 -18.78
CA ASN A 22 -5.09 40.17 -17.84
C ASN A 22 -5.66 38.89 -17.16
N GLY A 23 -6.86 38.46 -17.55
CA GLY A 23 -7.52 37.25 -17.04
C GLY A 23 -7.42 36.03 -17.96
N SER A 24 -6.89 36.14 -19.19
CA SER A 24 -6.82 34.96 -20.09
C SER A 24 -5.93 33.86 -19.51
N SER A 25 -4.79 34.23 -18.92
CA SER A 25 -3.83 33.26 -18.38
C SER A 25 -4.38 32.45 -17.19
N ILE A 26 -5.29 33.01 -16.38
CA ILE A 26 -5.90 32.25 -15.29
C ILE A 26 -6.93 31.24 -15.80
N VAL A 27 -7.59 31.54 -16.93
CA VAL A 27 -8.54 30.63 -17.59
C VAL A 27 -7.81 29.48 -18.27
N GLU A 28 -6.67 29.75 -18.93
CA GLU A 28 -5.81 28.70 -19.50
C GLU A 28 -5.32 27.74 -18.41
N LEU A 29 -4.84 28.28 -17.27
CA LEU A 29 -4.45 27.44 -16.14
C LEU A 29 -5.62 26.63 -15.59
N ALA A 30 -6.82 27.22 -15.47
CA ALA A 30 -8.00 26.53 -14.96
C ALA A 30 -8.40 25.30 -15.81
N ILE A 31 -8.13 25.32 -17.12
CA ILE A 31 -8.40 24.19 -18.02
C ILE A 31 -7.34 23.09 -17.87
N VAL A 32 -6.07 23.44 -17.69
CA VAL A 32 -4.96 22.47 -17.55
C VAL A 32 -4.87 21.89 -16.14
N PHE A 33 -5.24 22.67 -15.13
CA PHE A 33 -5.19 22.30 -13.72
C PHE A 33 -5.85 20.97 -13.35
N PRO A 34 -7.07 20.61 -13.82
CA PRO A 34 -7.66 19.31 -13.50
C PRO A 34 -6.83 18.13 -14.01
N ILE A 35 -6.18 18.25 -15.17
CA ILE A 35 -5.30 17.21 -15.71
C ILE A 35 -4.06 17.06 -14.84
N LEU A 36 -3.47 18.20 -14.42
CA LEU A 36 -2.33 18.21 -13.51
C LEU A 36 -2.67 17.59 -12.15
N LEU A 37 -3.86 17.86 -11.61
CA LEU A 37 -4.32 17.24 -10.36
C LEU A 37 -4.46 15.73 -10.48
N ILE A 38 -5.06 15.23 -11.57
CA ILE A 38 -5.17 13.79 -11.80
C ILE A 38 -3.79 13.15 -11.89
N LEU A 39 -2.84 13.78 -12.57
CA LEU A 39 -1.47 13.27 -12.70
C LEU A 39 -0.75 13.27 -11.34
N PHE A 40 -0.91 14.33 -10.54
CA PHE A 40 -0.31 14.45 -9.22
C PHE A 40 -0.86 13.40 -8.24
N VAL A 41 -2.20 13.30 -8.13
CA VAL A 41 -2.86 12.31 -7.27
C VAL A 41 -2.56 10.89 -7.76
N GLY A 42 -2.59 10.67 -9.08
CA GLY A 42 -2.20 9.40 -9.71
C GLY A 42 -0.80 8.96 -9.31
N SER A 43 0.17 9.86 -9.42
CA SER A 43 1.56 9.61 -9.06
C SER A 43 1.72 9.35 -7.55
N ALA A 44 1.04 10.12 -6.70
CA ALA A 44 1.07 9.94 -5.26
C ALA A 44 0.52 8.56 -4.83
N GLU A 45 -0.59 8.12 -5.41
CA GLU A 45 -1.18 6.82 -5.07
C GLU A 45 -0.39 5.63 -5.61
N LEU A 46 0.25 5.77 -6.77
CA LEU A 46 1.21 4.78 -7.25
C LEU A 46 2.42 4.69 -6.32
N GLY A 47 2.92 5.81 -5.82
CA GLY A 47 3.99 5.84 -4.82
C GLY A 47 3.60 5.11 -3.53
N ARG A 48 2.37 5.34 -3.04
CA ARG A 48 1.85 4.66 -1.85
C ARG A 48 1.64 3.16 -2.07
N LEU A 49 1.14 2.75 -3.23
CA LEU A 49 1.02 1.34 -3.62
C LEU A 49 2.39 0.65 -3.60
N PHE A 50 3.41 1.28 -4.21
CA PHE A 50 4.77 0.75 -4.23
C PHE A 50 5.38 0.67 -2.83
N TYR A 51 5.14 1.68 -1.99
CA TYR A 51 5.55 1.68 -0.59
C TYR A 51 4.93 0.50 0.19
N THR A 52 3.63 0.27 0.04
CA THR A 52 2.95 -0.86 0.68
C THR A 52 3.49 -2.19 0.19
N TYR A 53 3.65 -2.37 -1.13
CA TYR A 53 4.18 -3.61 -1.69
C TYR A 53 5.60 -3.92 -1.18
N THR A 54 6.50 -2.92 -1.20
CA THR A 54 7.88 -3.11 -0.73
C THR A 54 7.95 -3.35 0.78
N THR A 55 7.06 -2.74 1.57
CA THR A 55 6.93 -2.99 3.00
C THR A 55 6.51 -4.43 3.28
N LEU A 56 5.46 -4.92 2.61
CA LEU A 56 5.02 -6.30 2.69
C LEU A 56 6.10 -7.29 2.21
N ALA A 57 6.82 -6.97 1.13
CA ALA A 57 7.93 -7.79 0.64
C ALA A 57 9.07 -7.88 1.67
N LYS A 58 9.45 -6.76 2.31
CA LYS A 58 10.43 -6.76 3.41
C LYS A 58 9.95 -7.60 4.59
N ALA A 59 8.67 -7.49 4.95
CA ALA A 59 8.10 -8.25 6.06
C ALA A 59 8.14 -9.77 5.82
N THR A 60 7.78 -10.24 4.60
CA THR A 60 7.93 -11.66 4.25
C THR A 60 9.39 -12.13 4.31
N LYS A 61 10.35 -11.28 3.95
CA LYS A 61 11.79 -11.60 4.09
C LYS A 61 12.20 -11.77 5.55
N VAL A 62 11.71 -10.92 6.46
CA VAL A 62 11.99 -11.04 7.89
C VAL A 62 11.41 -12.34 8.44
N GLY A 63 10.16 -12.67 8.12
CA GLY A 63 9.54 -13.93 8.54
C GLY A 63 10.26 -15.17 7.98
N ALA A 64 10.65 -15.14 6.70
CA ALA A 64 11.39 -16.22 6.08
C ALA A 64 12.80 -16.39 6.69
N ARG A 65 13.47 -15.28 7.02
CA ARG A 65 14.79 -15.29 7.68
C ARG A 65 14.71 -15.85 9.10
N TYR A 66 13.67 -15.51 9.84
CA TYR A 66 13.44 -16.06 11.17
C TYR A 66 13.29 -17.58 11.11
N LEU A 67 12.50 -18.10 10.17
CA LEU A 67 12.33 -19.53 9.97
C LEU A 67 13.61 -20.20 9.47
N SER A 68 14.38 -19.54 8.60
CA SER A 68 15.62 -20.12 8.10
C SER A 68 16.65 -20.37 9.19
N THR A 69 16.66 -19.60 10.28
CA THR A 69 17.59 -19.78 11.40
C THR A 69 16.96 -20.49 12.60
N SER A 70 15.66 -20.77 12.57
CA SER A 70 14.96 -21.37 13.70
C SER A 70 15.13 -22.89 13.71
N ARG A 71 15.96 -23.41 14.62
CA ARG A 71 16.12 -24.86 14.83
C ARG A 71 14.80 -25.54 15.18
N ASN A 72 13.97 -24.88 15.98
CA ASN A 72 12.66 -25.37 16.39
C ASN A 72 11.68 -25.50 15.22
N ALA A 73 11.85 -24.71 14.16
CA ALA A 73 11.01 -24.82 12.95
C ALA A 73 11.29 -26.09 12.13
N VAL A 74 12.40 -26.78 12.40
CA VAL A 74 12.85 -27.94 11.61
C VAL A 74 12.99 -29.22 12.44
N ASN A 75 13.58 -29.13 13.64
CA ASN A 75 13.90 -30.28 14.49
C ASN A 75 13.16 -30.25 15.85
N GLY A 76 12.19 -29.34 16.01
CA GLY A 76 11.38 -29.26 17.23
C GLY A 76 10.25 -30.28 17.26
N THR A 77 9.55 -30.37 18.39
CA THR A 77 8.27 -31.06 18.50
C THR A 77 7.19 -30.39 17.62
N ALA A 78 6.08 -31.08 17.35
CA ALA A 78 4.97 -30.51 16.56
C ALA A 78 4.51 -29.15 17.12
N THR A 79 4.44 -29.01 18.44
CA THR A 79 4.09 -27.74 19.12
C THR A 79 5.15 -26.66 18.90
N GLN A 80 6.44 -27.01 18.97
CA GLN A 80 7.53 -26.05 18.75
C GLN A 80 7.57 -25.57 17.29
N ILE A 81 7.31 -26.46 16.33
CA ILE A 81 7.22 -26.12 14.91
C ILE A 81 6.03 -25.17 14.68
N ALA A 82 4.86 -25.48 15.24
CA ALA A 82 3.68 -24.62 15.14
C ALA A 82 3.94 -23.24 15.74
N ASN A 83 4.55 -23.18 16.93
CA ASN A 83 4.90 -21.92 17.60
C ASN A 83 5.91 -21.09 16.79
N ALA A 84 6.93 -21.72 16.20
CA ALA A 84 7.89 -21.03 15.34
C ALA A 84 7.22 -20.46 14.07
N LYS A 85 6.28 -21.20 13.46
CA LYS A 85 5.50 -20.71 12.31
C LYS A 85 4.56 -19.57 12.71
N THR A 86 3.91 -19.65 13.88
CA THR A 86 3.07 -18.57 14.41
C THR A 86 3.88 -17.31 14.69
N ALA A 87 5.04 -17.43 15.35
CA ALA A 87 5.94 -16.31 15.58
C ALA A 87 6.42 -15.68 14.26
N ALA A 88 6.72 -16.48 13.25
CA ALA A 88 7.06 -15.98 11.92
C ALA A 88 5.92 -15.18 11.28
N LYS A 89 4.66 -15.64 11.40
CA LYS A 89 3.48 -14.90 10.94
C LYS A 89 3.33 -13.57 11.69
N SER A 90 3.51 -13.56 13.01
CA SER A 90 3.46 -12.34 13.81
C SER A 90 4.55 -11.34 13.40
N LEU A 91 5.78 -11.81 13.16
CA LEU A 91 6.87 -10.97 12.67
C LEU A 91 6.54 -10.31 11.32
N VAL A 92 5.84 -11.00 10.42
CA VAL A 92 5.39 -10.43 9.15
C VAL A 92 4.31 -9.36 9.36
N VAL A 93 3.42 -9.53 10.33
CA VAL A 93 2.27 -8.63 10.54
C VAL A 93 2.61 -7.40 11.35
N CYS A 94 3.39 -7.54 12.42
CA CYS A 94 3.64 -6.46 13.38
C CYS A 94 5.14 -6.25 13.66
N GLY A 95 6.04 -7.06 13.10
CA GLY A 95 7.48 -6.94 13.35
C GLY A 95 7.96 -7.53 14.68
N PHE A 96 7.05 -8.07 15.50
CA PHE A 96 7.34 -8.67 16.80
C PHE A 96 6.96 -10.17 16.83
N PRO A 97 7.58 -10.98 17.72
CA PRO A 97 7.26 -12.41 17.83
C PRO A 97 5.83 -12.69 18.34
N ASN A 98 5.15 -11.67 18.86
CA ASN A 98 3.73 -11.64 19.15
C ASN A 98 3.16 -10.28 18.70
N CYS A 99 1.89 -10.24 18.29
CA CYS A 99 1.24 -8.99 17.90
C CYS A 99 0.31 -8.42 18.98
N THR A 100 0.48 -8.88 20.22
CA THR A 100 -0.34 -8.41 21.35
C THR A 100 -0.08 -6.92 21.56
N ASN A 101 -1.12 -6.10 21.43
CA ASN A 101 -1.06 -4.63 21.52
C ASN A 101 -0.11 -3.96 20.51
N GLN A 102 0.21 -4.63 19.39
CA GLN A 102 1.03 -4.05 18.34
C GLN A 102 0.17 -3.78 17.10
N PRO A 103 0.21 -2.56 16.53
CA PRO A 103 -0.48 -2.28 15.29
C PRO A 103 0.17 -3.05 14.12
N PRO A 104 -0.60 -3.43 13.09
CA PRO A 104 -0.02 -4.06 11.92
C PRO A 104 0.84 -3.06 11.14
N ILE A 105 1.92 -3.55 10.52
CA ILE A 105 2.85 -2.74 9.71
C ILE A 105 2.15 -2.07 8.52
N VAL A 106 1.06 -2.67 8.06
CA VAL A 106 0.21 -2.16 7.00
C VAL A 106 -1.24 -2.33 7.44
N PRO A 107 -2.09 -1.29 7.32
CA PRO A 107 -3.50 -1.39 7.66
C PRO A 107 -4.21 -2.55 6.95
N GLY A 108 -5.05 -3.27 7.69
CA GLY A 108 -5.80 -4.43 7.19
C GLY A 108 -5.00 -5.73 7.10
N LEU A 109 -3.70 -5.72 7.38
CA LEU A 109 -2.90 -6.94 7.39
C LEU A 109 -3.12 -7.73 8.71
N THR A 110 -3.43 -9.01 8.58
CA THR A 110 -3.64 -9.93 9.71
C THR A 110 -2.80 -11.19 9.57
N THR A 111 -2.65 -11.97 10.64
CA THR A 111 -1.91 -13.24 10.61
C THR A 111 -2.58 -14.30 9.74
N ALA A 112 -3.88 -14.16 9.44
CA ALA A 112 -4.61 -15.00 8.49
C ALA A 112 -4.17 -14.76 7.03
N ASN A 113 -3.69 -13.55 6.72
CA ASN A 113 -3.16 -13.24 5.39
C ASN A 113 -1.78 -13.86 5.16
N VAL A 114 -1.08 -14.30 6.20
CA VAL A 114 0.28 -14.83 6.07
C VAL A 114 0.24 -16.35 6.00
N ASN A 115 0.60 -16.89 4.85
CA ASN A 115 0.80 -18.32 4.66
C ASN A 115 2.30 -18.67 4.79
N VAL A 116 2.59 -19.71 5.56
CA VAL A 116 3.93 -20.24 5.76
C VAL A 116 3.91 -21.70 5.35
N CYS A 117 4.71 -22.04 4.36
CA CYS A 117 4.86 -23.39 3.85
C CYS A 117 6.35 -23.74 3.69
N ASP A 118 6.63 -25.01 3.46
CA ASP A 118 7.97 -25.57 3.34
C ASP A 118 7.97 -26.73 2.34
N ASN A 119 9.12 -27.40 2.17
CA ASN A 119 9.28 -28.53 1.26
C ASN A 119 9.39 -29.89 1.96
N PHE A 120 9.08 -29.97 3.26
CA PHE A 120 9.33 -31.19 4.06
C PHE A 120 8.19 -31.59 5.02
N ALA A 121 7.29 -30.67 5.38
CA ALA A 121 6.17 -30.91 6.30
C ALA A 121 4.85 -30.33 5.78
N VAL A 122 4.83 -29.06 5.35
CA VAL A 122 3.65 -28.35 4.84
C VAL A 122 3.91 -27.89 3.42
N ALA A 123 3.35 -28.60 2.43
CA ALA A 123 3.61 -28.33 1.02
C ALA A 123 3.20 -26.91 0.57
N CYS A 124 4.08 -26.28 -0.20
CA CYS A 124 3.81 -25.00 -0.85
C CYS A 124 3.00 -25.11 -2.14
N VAL A 125 2.36 -24.01 -2.55
CA VAL A 125 1.75 -23.85 -3.89
C VAL A 125 2.32 -22.58 -4.55
N PRO A 126 3.02 -22.67 -5.71
CA PRO A 126 3.50 -23.91 -6.34
C PRO A 126 4.48 -24.67 -5.45
N ALA A 127 4.53 -25.99 -5.63
CA ALA A 127 5.35 -26.88 -4.82
C ALA A 127 6.84 -26.57 -4.98
N ILE A 128 7.56 -26.59 -3.85
CA ILE A 128 9.02 -26.59 -3.85
C ILE A 128 9.43 -28.07 -3.89
N PRO A 129 10.29 -28.50 -4.83
CA PRO A 129 10.74 -29.87 -4.90
C PRO A 129 11.27 -30.37 -3.55
N ALA A 130 10.83 -31.57 -3.17
CA ALA A 130 11.37 -32.26 -2.01
C ALA A 130 12.83 -32.62 -2.29
N GLY A 131 13.70 -32.44 -1.30
CA GLY A 131 15.13 -32.70 -1.43
C GLY A 131 15.84 -32.61 -0.09
N PRO A 132 17.14 -32.95 -0.03
CA PRO A 132 17.91 -32.92 1.21
C PRO A 132 18.05 -31.51 1.79
N ILE A 133 17.93 -30.49 0.93
CA ILE A 133 17.96 -29.08 1.33
C ILE A 133 16.54 -28.65 1.71
N LYS A 134 16.40 -28.18 2.96
CA LYS A 134 15.14 -27.66 3.48
C LYS A 134 14.95 -26.18 3.11
N TYR A 135 13.74 -25.83 2.70
CA TYR A 135 13.34 -24.47 2.34
C TYR A 135 12.07 -24.07 3.08
N PHE A 136 11.99 -22.79 3.42
CA PHE A 136 10.77 -22.13 3.88
C PHE A 136 10.31 -21.11 2.85
N LYS A 137 9.00 -20.99 2.66
CA LYS A 137 8.37 -19.93 1.87
C LYS A 137 7.33 -19.24 2.73
N VAL A 138 7.46 -17.93 2.84
CA VAL A 138 6.50 -17.05 3.50
C VAL A 138 5.86 -16.19 2.43
N GLU A 139 4.54 -16.22 2.37
CA GLU A 139 3.77 -15.52 1.35
C GLU A 139 2.55 -14.84 1.96
N ILE A 140 2.19 -13.67 1.43
CA ILE A 140 0.97 -12.97 1.81
C ILE A 140 -0.11 -13.29 0.80
N LYS A 141 -1.28 -13.68 1.28
CA LYS A 141 -2.48 -14.02 0.52
C LYS A 141 -3.68 -13.23 1.01
N ASN A 142 -4.65 -13.03 0.12
CA ASN A 142 -5.92 -12.38 0.42
C ASN A 142 -5.75 -10.96 1.01
N TYR A 143 -4.65 -10.29 0.66
CA TYR A 143 -4.42 -8.89 1.02
C TYR A 143 -4.66 -8.03 -0.22
N THR A 144 -5.61 -7.11 -0.11
CA THR A 144 -5.93 -6.14 -1.17
C THR A 144 -5.48 -4.76 -0.73
N TYR A 145 -4.78 -4.07 -1.61
CA TYR A 145 -4.48 -2.66 -1.41
C TYR A 145 -5.76 -1.84 -1.61
N SER A 146 -6.08 -1.01 -0.61
CA SER A 146 -7.14 -0.02 -0.71
C SER A 146 -6.53 1.33 -1.09
N ALA A 147 -6.91 1.86 -2.26
CA ALA A 147 -6.58 3.23 -2.64
C ALA A 147 -7.23 4.22 -1.64
N GLY A 148 -6.65 5.40 -1.48
CA GLY A 148 -7.15 6.40 -0.54
C GLY A 148 -8.01 7.38 -1.30
N VAL A 149 -7.40 8.06 -2.27
CA VAL A 149 -8.06 9.07 -3.10
C VAL A 149 -8.92 8.44 -4.20
N PHE A 150 -8.49 7.31 -4.78
CA PHE A 150 -9.23 6.60 -5.82
C PHE A 150 -10.22 5.55 -5.29
N ASN A 151 -10.42 5.47 -3.97
CA ASN A 151 -11.48 4.65 -3.42
C ASN A 151 -12.79 5.44 -3.44
N LEU A 152 -13.43 5.45 -4.62
CA LEU A 152 -14.69 6.14 -4.82
C LEU A 152 -15.82 5.49 -4.02
N SER A 153 -15.67 4.24 -3.55
CA SER A 153 -16.69 3.58 -2.73
C SER A 153 -16.84 4.27 -1.37
N ALA A 154 -15.73 4.67 -0.76
CA ALA A 154 -15.74 5.46 0.48
C ALA A 154 -16.32 6.87 0.29
N MET A 155 -16.23 7.44 -0.92
CA MET A 155 -16.70 8.80 -1.22
C MET A 155 -18.14 8.85 -1.73
N THR A 156 -18.62 7.81 -2.41
CA THR A 156 -19.91 7.80 -3.12
C THR A 156 -20.90 6.78 -2.57
N GLY A 157 -20.48 5.90 -1.65
CA GLY A 157 -21.31 4.81 -1.13
C GLY A 157 -21.58 3.69 -2.15
N LEU A 158 -21.03 3.78 -3.37
CA LEU A 158 -21.20 2.79 -4.42
C LEU A 158 -20.19 1.64 -4.21
N ALA A 159 -20.69 0.46 -3.82
CA ALA A 159 -19.89 -0.70 -3.40
C ALA A 159 -18.90 -1.26 -4.46
N ASN A 160 -19.08 -0.91 -5.74
CA ASN A 160 -18.31 -1.47 -6.86
C ASN A 160 -17.32 -0.48 -7.50
N SER A 161 -17.01 0.63 -6.82
CA SER A 161 -16.11 1.67 -7.34
C SER A 161 -14.73 1.67 -6.69
N THR A 162 -14.35 0.59 -6.01
CA THR A 162 -13.03 0.44 -5.38
C THR A 162 -12.08 -0.31 -6.30
N PHE A 163 -10.97 0.33 -6.68
CA PHE A 163 -9.87 -0.34 -7.37
C PHE A 163 -9.07 -1.18 -6.39
N TYR A 164 -9.34 -2.49 -6.37
CA TYR A 164 -8.58 -3.44 -5.55
C TYR A 164 -7.40 -4.02 -6.34
N PHE A 165 -6.20 -3.82 -5.81
CA PHE A 165 -4.99 -4.47 -6.32
C PHE A 165 -4.54 -5.56 -5.35
N PRO A 166 -4.62 -6.85 -5.72
CA PRO A 166 -4.14 -7.92 -4.84
C PRO A 166 -2.62 -7.87 -4.75
N LEU A 167 -2.08 -7.80 -3.53
CA LEU A 167 -0.64 -7.83 -3.29
C LEU A 167 -0.26 -9.22 -2.78
N ILE A 168 0.60 -9.91 -3.54
CA ILE A 168 1.01 -11.29 -3.25
C ILE A 168 2.55 -11.37 -3.15
N PRO A 169 3.20 -10.59 -2.27
CA PRO A 169 4.63 -10.75 -2.05
C PRO A 169 4.92 -12.10 -1.39
N ALA A 170 5.97 -12.77 -1.86
CA ALA A 170 6.43 -14.03 -1.33
C ALA A 170 7.96 -14.05 -1.27
N THR A 171 8.49 -14.66 -0.23
CA THR A 171 9.92 -14.88 -0.07
C THR A 171 10.20 -16.35 0.24
N LYS A 172 11.14 -16.94 -0.49
CA LYS A 172 11.67 -18.28 -0.25
C LYS A 172 13.09 -18.17 0.29
N MET A 173 13.40 -18.85 1.39
CA MET A 173 14.74 -18.94 1.96
C MET A 173 15.13 -20.38 2.27
N ARG A 174 16.42 -20.68 2.12
CA ARG A 174 17.01 -21.96 2.52
C ARG A 174 17.18 -21.98 4.03
N TYR A 175 16.90 -23.11 4.66
CA TYR A 175 17.20 -23.33 6.07
C TYR A 175 18.73 -23.40 6.30
N MET A 176 19.20 -22.68 7.32
CA MET A 176 20.58 -22.60 7.77
C MET A 176 20.64 -23.11 9.22
N PRO A 177 21.24 -24.28 9.46
CA PRO A 177 21.36 -24.87 10.80
C PRO A 177 22.32 -24.13 11.73
#